data_AF-A0A556REX3-F1
#
_entry.id   AF-A0A556REX3-F1
#
_cell.length_a   1.000
_cell.length_b   1.000
_cell.length_c   1.000
_cell.angle_alpha   90.00
_cell.angle_beta   90.00
_cell.angle_gamma   90.00
#
_symmetry.space_group_name_H-M   'P 1'
#
loop_
_entity.id
_entity.type
_entity.pdbx_description
1 polymer ?
#
loop_
_entity_poly.entity_id
_entity_poly.type
_entity_poly.pdbx_seq_one_letter_code
_entity_poly.pdbx_strand_id
1 'polypeptide(L)'
;RLGSGRTAPTFKESAGGLPKGSTPVGQYHTHGDYSDINFNRTNKAGDVHNSDKFSNSDISIHNRANKTFPNYTNVLGTPSGSFWKIFGKVSGPDDAIPL
;
A
#
# COMPACT_ATOMS: atom_id res chain seq x y z
N ARG A 1 2.88 7.12 -19.29
CA ARG A 1 2.67 5.66 -19.02
C ARG A 1 2.98 5.42 -17.55
N LEU A 2 2.05 4.86 -16.77
CA LEU A 2 2.25 4.63 -15.32
C LEU A 2 3.03 3.33 -15.02
N GLY A 3 3.55 2.67 -16.05
CA GLY A 3 4.26 1.38 -15.96
C GLY A 3 3.42 0.23 -16.50
N SER A 4 3.99 -0.96 -16.66
CA SER A 4 3.31 -2.16 -17.20
C SER A 4 3.02 -3.20 -16.11
N GLY A 5 2.67 -2.76 -14.90
CA GLY A 5 2.51 -3.64 -13.74
C GLY A 5 3.81 -3.89 -12.97
N ARG A 6 4.50 -2.82 -12.54
CA ARG A 6 5.61 -3.00 -11.59
C ARG A 6 5.02 -3.38 -10.24
N THR A 7 5.19 -4.64 -9.84
CA THR A 7 4.99 -5.08 -8.46
C THR A 7 5.76 -4.13 -7.55
N ALA A 8 5.12 -3.62 -6.50
CA ALA A 8 5.83 -2.86 -5.49
C ALA A 8 7.02 -3.69 -4.98
N PRO A 9 8.22 -3.09 -4.78
CA PRO A 9 9.34 -3.82 -4.22
C PRO A 9 8.94 -4.46 -2.90
N THR A 10 9.46 -5.66 -2.65
CA THR A 10 9.22 -6.35 -1.39
C THR A 10 9.74 -5.52 -0.22
N PHE A 11 9.16 -5.72 0.97
CA PHE A 11 9.69 -5.09 2.17
C PHE A 11 11.20 -5.33 2.35
N LYS A 12 11.70 -6.52 2.00
CA LYS A 12 13.13 -6.87 2.06
C LYS A 12 13.98 -5.96 1.16
N GLU A 13 13.52 -5.70 -0.07
CA GLU A 13 14.20 -4.80 -1.00
C GLU A 13 14.16 -3.35 -0.48
N SER A 14 13.02 -2.90 0.03
CA SER A 14 12.86 -1.56 0.61
C SER A 14 13.71 -1.37 1.89
N ALA A 15 13.89 -2.43 2.69
CA ALA A 15 14.65 -2.39 3.93
C ALA A 15 16.18 -2.44 3.72
N GLY A 16 16.66 -2.76 2.52
CA GLY A 16 18.09 -2.90 2.23
C GLY A 16 18.90 -1.61 2.38
N GLY A 17 18.25 -0.44 2.29
CA GLY A 17 18.87 0.87 2.45
C GLY A 17 18.84 1.44 3.87
N LEU A 18 18.34 0.68 4.85
CA LEU A 18 18.20 1.19 6.21
C LEU A 18 19.55 1.34 6.92
N PRO A 19 19.78 2.44 7.66
CA PRO A 19 20.99 2.60 8.46
C PRO A 19 21.21 1.44 9.42
N LYS A 20 22.47 1.03 9.60
CA LYS A 20 22.81 -0.05 10.54
C LYS A 20 22.32 0.30 11.95
N GLY A 21 21.60 -0.64 12.57
CA GLY A 21 21.01 -0.47 13.91
C GLY A 21 19.67 0.28 13.94
N SER A 22 19.16 0.73 12.80
CA SER A 22 17.81 1.29 12.72
C SER A 22 16.74 0.19 12.77
N THR A 23 15.56 0.54 13.28
CA THR A 23 14.39 -0.34 13.28
C THR A 23 13.28 0.32 12.44
N PRO A 24 12.77 -0.38 11.41
CA PRO A 24 11.58 0.05 10.68
C PRO A 24 10.38 0.26 11.61
N VAL A 25 9.73 1.42 11.54
CA VAL A 25 8.55 1.74 12.35
C VAL A 25 7.25 1.80 11.54
N GLY A 26 7.34 1.79 10.22
CA GLY A 26 6.15 1.84 9.37
C GLY A 26 6.44 1.99 7.88
N GLN A 27 5.37 1.98 7.09
CA GLN A 27 5.41 2.28 5.65
C GLN A 27 4.20 3.11 5.21
N TYR A 28 4.40 3.84 4.12
CA TYR A 28 3.35 4.49 3.35
C TYR A 28 3.17 3.71 2.05
N HIS A 29 1.93 3.33 1.74
CA HIS A 29 1.55 2.75 0.46
C HIS A 29 0.40 3.57 -0.12
N THR A 30 0.61 4.14 -1.31
CA THR A 30 -0.38 4.98 -1.96
C THR A 30 -0.59 4.52 -3.40
N HIS A 31 -1.83 4.30 -3.78
CA HIS A 31 -2.20 4.16 -5.18
C HIS A 31 -2.10 5.55 -5.83
N GLY A 32 -1.14 5.72 -6.72
CA GLY A 32 -0.75 7.04 -7.22
C GLY A 32 -1.75 7.67 -8.20
N ASP A 33 -2.54 6.86 -8.91
CA ASP A 33 -3.53 7.34 -9.88
C ASP A 33 -4.56 6.29 -10.29
N TYR A 34 -5.59 6.74 -11.03
CA TYR A 34 -6.49 5.86 -11.78
C TYR A 34 -5.82 5.38 -13.07
N SER A 35 -6.12 4.15 -13.49
CA SER A 35 -5.53 3.59 -14.72
C SER A 35 -6.51 2.80 -15.58
N ASP A 36 -6.40 2.98 -16.90
CA ASP A 36 -7.13 2.17 -17.89
C ASP A 36 -6.51 0.77 -18.05
N ILE A 37 -7.11 -0.09 -18.86
CA ILE A 37 -6.66 -1.47 -19.09
C ILE A 37 -5.24 -1.59 -19.63
N ASN A 38 -4.71 -0.51 -20.19
CA ASN A 38 -3.36 -0.42 -20.76
C ASN A 38 -2.38 0.30 -19.81
N PHE A 39 -2.77 0.55 -18.56
CA PHE A 39 -2.02 1.30 -17.55
C PHE A 39 -1.67 2.75 -17.96
N ASN A 40 -2.51 3.37 -18.79
CA ASN A 40 -2.47 4.81 -19.00
C ASN A 40 -3.22 5.50 -17.86
N ARG A 41 -2.72 6.68 -17.48
CA ARG A 41 -3.39 7.55 -16.52
C ARG A 41 -4.79 7.88 -17.03
N THR A 42 -5.78 7.80 -16.16
CA THR A 42 -7.17 8.15 -16.47
C THR A 42 -7.82 8.84 -15.26
N ASN A 43 -9.14 9.02 -15.28
CA ASN A 43 -9.92 9.47 -14.14
C ASN A 43 -10.68 8.28 -13.51
N LYS A 44 -11.40 8.52 -12.41
CA LYS A 44 -12.18 7.48 -11.72
C LYS A 44 -13.16 6.74 -12.63
N ALA A 45 -13.75 7.40 -13.62
CA ALA A 45 -14.71 6.77 -14.53
C ALA A 45 -14.05 5.82 -15.55
N GLY A 46 -12.78 6.06 -15.89
CA GLY A 46 -12.00 5.20 -16.79
C GLY A 46 -11.16 4.15 -16.05
N ASP A 47 -11.23 4.10 -14.73
CA ASP A 47 -10.45 3.18 -13.93
C ASP A 47 -11.00 1.75 -14.05
N VAL A 48 -10.14 0.81 -14.43
CA VAL A 48 -10.50 -0.62 -14.52
C VAL A 48 -9.79 -1.47 -13.47
N HIS A 49 -8.89 -0.86 -12.69
CA HIS A 49 -8.07 -1.54 -11.71
C HIS A 49 -8.57 -1.36 -10.27
N ASN A 50 -9.66 -0.61 -10.08
CA ASN A 50 -10.24 -0.33 -8.78
C ASN A 50 -9.22 0.31 -7.83
N SER A 51 -8.56 1.36 -8.30
CA SER A 51 -7.47 2.06 -7.61
C SER A 51 -7.86 2.64 -6.24
N ASP A 52 -9.17 2.74 -5.94
CA ASP A 52 -9.66 3.19 -4.62
C ASP A 52 -9.80 2.04 -3.59
N LYS A 53 -9.48 0.79 -3.95
CA LYS A 53 -9.53 -0.34 -3.01
C LYS A 53 -8.21 -1.08 -2.91
N PHE A 54 -7.85 -1.41 -1.68
CA PHE A 54 -6.73 -2.29 -1.38
C PHE A 54 -7.14 -3.75 -1.55
N SER A 55 -6.27 -4.53 -2.18
CA SER A 55 -6.49 -5.97 -2.36
C SER A 55 -6.13 -6.73 -1.08
N ASN A 56 -6.63 -7.97 -0.96
CA ASN A 56 -6.20 -8.87 0.11
C ASN A 56 -4.69 -9.16 0.07
N SER A 57 -4.06 -9.04 -1.10
CA SER A 57 -2.61 -9.17 -1.24
C SER A 57 -1.88 -8.00 -0.56
N ASP A 58 -2.36 -6.77 -0.74
CA ASP A 58 -1.81 -5.58 -0.07
C ASP A 58 -1.92 -5.76 1.45
N ILE A 59 -3.10 -6.14 1.94
CA ILE A 59 -3.34 -6.43 3.36
C ILE A 59 -2.43 -7.54 3.89
N SER A 60 -2.22 -8.62 3.14
CA SER A 60 -1.32 -9.71 3.51
C SER A 60 0.13 -9.23 3.68
N ILE A 61 0.60 -8.33 2.82
CA ILE A 61 1.94 -7.72 2.92
C ILE A 61 2.05 -6.89 4.20
N HIS A 62 1.06 -6.03 4.49
CA HIS A 62 1.04 -5.22 5.72
C HIS A 62 1.04 -6.10 6.98
N ASN A 63 0.24 -7.16 7.00
CA ASN A 63 0.16 -8.10 8.11
C ASN A 63 1.48 -8.86 8.35
N ARG A 64 2.22 -9.18 7.28
CA ARG A 64 3.55 -9.81 7.41
C ARG A 64 4.56 -8.84 8.04
N ALA A 65 4.56 -7.57 7.63
CA ALA A 65 5.45 -6.55 8.20
C ALA A 65 5.20 -6.36 9.71
N ASN A 66 3.94 -6.31 10.15
CA ASN A 66 3.59 -6.17 11.57
C ASN A 66 4.02 -7.39 12.42
N LYS A 67 4.10 -8.60 11.85
CA LYS A 67 4.66 -9.76 12.56
C LYS A 67 6.16 -9.63 12.79
N THR A 68 6.88 -8.99 11.87
CA THR A 68 8.33 -8.81 11.95
C THR A 68 8.70 -7.62 12.84
N PHE A 69 7.93 -6.54 12.79
CA PHE A 69 8.15 -5.32 13.57
C PHE A 69 6.92 -5.02 14.43
N PRO A 70 6.96 -5.31 15.74
CA PRO A 70 5.86 -4.94 16.63
C PRO A 70 5.58 -3.43 16.55
N ASN A 71 4.29 -3.05 16.55
CA ASN A 71 3.83 -1.66 16.41
C ASN A 71 4.12 -0.99 15.05
N TYR A 72 4.39 -1.79 14.00
CA TYR A 72 4.58 -1.26 12.65
C TYR A 72 3.34 -0.54 12.16
N THR A 73 3.48 0.74 11.86
CA THR A 73 2.38 1.60 11.39
C THR A 73 2.31 1.57 9.88
N ASN A 74 1.16 1.22 9.30
CA ASN A 74 0.97 1.36 7.86
C ASN A 74 0.00 2.51 7.59
N VAL A 75 0.34 3.35 6.62
CA VAL A 75 -0.54 4.40 6.10
C VAL A 75 -0.86 4.10 4.65
N LEU A 76 -2.15 4.08 4.34
CA LEU A 76 -2.72 3.75 3.05
C LEU A 76 -3.31 5.00 2.42
N GLY A 77 -3.16 5.17 1.10
CA GLY A 77 -3.79 6.27 0.37
C GLY A 77 -4.31 5.85 -1.00
N THR A 78 -5.38 6.50 -1.47
CA THR A 78 -6.00 6.28 -2.79
C THR A 78 -6.02 7.54 -3.64
N PRO A 79 -6.19 7.43 -4.97
CA PRO A 79 -6.31 8.59 -5.84
C PRO A 79 -7.54 9.45 -5.54
N SER A 80 -8.57 8.91 -4.87
CA SER A 80 -9.72 9.68 -4.38
C SER A 80 -9.40 10.62 -3.21
N GLY A 81 -8.17 10.62 -2.71
CA GLY A 81 -7.76 11.43 -1.56
C GLY A 81 -8.20 10.85 -0.22
N SER A 82 -8.54 9.56 -0.17
CA SER A 82 -8.85 8.87 1.07
C SER A 82 -7.57 8.29 1.67
N PHE A 83 -7.43 8.42 2.99
CA PHE A 83 -6.26 7.95 3.73
C PHE A 83 -6.70 7.10 4.92
N TRP A 84 -5.96 6.03 5.19
CA TRP A 84 -6.23 5.15 6.32
C TRP A 84 -4.95 4.79 7.04
N LYS A 85 -5.07 4.49 8.32
CA LYS A 85 -4.02 3.96 9.16
C LYS A 85 -4.38 2.56 9.62
N ILE A 86 -3.44 1.64 9.45
CA ILE A 86 -3.54 0.27 9.94
C ILE A 86 -2.57 0.11 11.11
N PHE A 87 -3.12 -0.33 12.23
CA PHE A 87 -2.37 -0.76 13.40
C PHE A 87 -2.48 -2.28 13.54
N GLY A 88 -1.37 -2.95 13.79
CA GLY A 88 -1.40 -4.37 14.07
C GLY A 88 -1.77 -5.21 12.85
N LYS A 89 -2.44 -6.34 13.11
CA LYS A 89 -2.95 -7.25 12.08
C LYS A 89 -4.41 -6.88 11.79
N VAL A 90 -4.74 -6.72 10.51
CA VAL A 90 -6.11 -6.49 10.03
C VAL A 90 -6.61 -7.67 9.19
N SER A 91 -7.91 -7.94 9.23
CA SER A 91 -8.54 -9.10 8.57
C SER A 91 -8.84 -8.84 7.09
N GLY A 92 -9.00 -7.57 6.73
CA GLY A 92 -9.31 -7.12 5.39
C GLY A 92 -9.22 -5.60 5.26
N PRO A 93 -9.52 -5.05 4.06
CA PRO A 93 -9.46 -3.62 3.80
C PRO A 93 -10.43 -2.79 4.66
N ASP A 94 -11.53 -3.38 5.12
CA ASP A 94 -12.55 -2.69 5.92
C ASP A 94 -12.14 -2.45 7.39
N ASP A 95 -11.09 -3.13 7.86
CA ASP A 95 -10.57 -2.98 9.23
C ASP A 95 -9.60 -1.78 9.35
N ALA A 96 -9.32 -1.07 8.25
CA ALA A 96 -8.44 0.10 8.24
C ALA A 96 -9.16 1.33 8.84
N ILE A 97 -8.48 2.09 9.71
CA ILE A 97 -9.07 3.26 10.37
C ILE A 97 -8.86 4.49 9.48
N PRO A 98 -9.91 5.24 9.09
CA PRO A 98 -9.75 6.49 8.34
C PRO A 98 -8.85 7.50 9.08
N LEU A 99 -8.00 8.20 8.33
CA LEU A 99 -7.18 9.32 8.83
C LEU A 99 -7.87 10.66 8.64
#